data_AF-A0A4Q4GSZ4-F1
#
_entry.id   AF-A0A4Q4GSZ4-F1
#
_cell.length_a   1.000
_cell.length_b   1.000
_cell.length_c   1.000
_cell.angle_alpha   90.00
_cell.angle_beta   90.00
_cell.angle_gamma   90.00
#
_symmetry.space_group_name_H-M   'P 1'
#
loop_
_entity.id
_entity.type
_entity.pdbx_description
1 polymer ?
#
loop_
_entity_poly.entity_id
_entity_poly.type
_entity_poly.pdbx_seq_one_letter_code
_entity_poly.pdbx_strand_id
1 'polypeptide(L)'
;MKLKAILTFILSITAINAWAIDLDNPSLENCKDNADLLGYMLTIKAQCNLKSESDGNLLVETINQMSRQCIAQYGENSMANATRAGIFSVKGEMEETGRNATCYRALTEYSGLFD
;
A
#
# COMPACT_ATOMS: atom_id res chain seq x y z
N MET A 1 -23.93 6.29 -40.33
CA MET A 1 -23.57 6.21 -38.89
C MET A 1 -22.82 4.90 -38.57
N LYS A 2 -21.69 4.60 -39.21
CA LYS A 2 -20.92 3.35 -38.95
C LYS A 2 -19.45 3.57 -38.57
N LEU A 3 -18.92 4.78 -38.77
CA LEU A 3 -17.51 5.08 -38.49
C LEU A 3 -17.23 5.48 -37.03
N LYS A 4 -18.24 6.02 -36.31
CA LYS A 4 -18.08 6.46 -34.92
C LYS A 4 -17.99 5.30 -33.92
N ALA A 5 -18.52 4.12 -34.26
CA ALA A 5 -18.56 2.97 -33.36
C ALA A 5 -17.21 2.22 -33.28
N ILE A 6 -16.37 2.32 -34.31
CA ILE A 6 -15.08 1.61 -34.36
C ILE A 6 -14.03 2.29 -33.48
N LEU A 7 -14.05 3.63 -33.41
CA LEU A 7 -13.11 4.39 -32.59
C LEU A 7 -13.34 4.18 -31.08
N THR A 8 -14.58 3.98 -30.65
CA THR A 8 -14.88 3.74 -29.22
C THR A 8 -14.42 2.37 -28.75
N PHE A 9 -14.35 1.38 -29.65
CA PHE A 9 -13.88 0.04 -29.31
C PHE A 9 -12.36 -0.01 -29.13
N ILE A 10 -11.59 0.75 -29.93
CA ILE A 10 -10.12 0.80 -29.81
C ILE A 10 -9.68 1.52 -28.52
N LEU A 11 -10.40 2.57 -28.11
CA LEU A 11 -10.15 3.26 -26.83
C LEU A 11 -10.47 2.41 -25.59
N SER A 12 -11.31 1.38 -25.72
CA SER A 12 -11.62 0.46 -24.62
C SER A 12 -10.59 -0.65 -24.41
N ILE A 13 -9.72 -0.90 -25.40
CA ILE A 13 -8.66 -1.92 -25.30
C ILE A 13 -7.40 -1.34 -24.62
N THR A 14 -7.23 -0.02 -24.62
CA THR A 14 -6.07 0.64 -23.98
C THR A 14 -6.22 0.85 -22.47
N ALA A 15 -7.35 0.49 -21.88
CA ALA A 15 -7.68 0.80 -20.48
C ALA A 15 -7.35 -0.30 -19.46
N ILE A 16 -6.75 -1.43 -19.87
CA ILE A 16 -6.52 -2.56 -18.94
C ILE A 16 -5.09 -3.09 -19.07
N ASN A 17 -4.11 -2.20 -18.99
CA ASN A 17 -2.87 -2.56 -18.32
C ASN A 17 -2.94 -1.90 -16.95
N ALA A 18 -3.84 -2.40 -16.08
CA ALA A 18 -3.59 -2.29 -14.65
C ALA A 18 -2.32 -3.11 -14.44
N TRP A 19 -1.24 -2.45 -14.00
CA TRP A 19 0.06 -3.09 -13.81
C TRP A 19 -0.16 -4.17 -12.76
N ALA A 20 -0.31 -5.43 -13.21
CA ALA A 20 -0.41 -6.55 -12.31
C ALA A 20 0.92 -6.59 -11.55
N ILE A 21 0.85 -6.38 -10.24
CA ILE A 21 2.02 -6.49 -9.37
C ILE A 21 2.49 -7.94 -9.50
N ASP A 22 3.68 -8.11 -10.08
CA ASP A 22 4.37 -9.40 -10.07
C ASP A 22 4.82 -9.67 -8.64
N LEU A 23 4.09 -10.54 -7.95
CA LEU A 23 4.38 -10.96 -6.57
C LEU A 23 5.54 -11.95 -6.49
N ASP A 24 5.89 -12.60 -7.61
CA ASP A 24 6.99 -13.55 -7.65
C ASP A 24 8.33 -12.84 -7.87
N ASN A 25 8.30 -11.70 -8.58
CA ASN A 25 9.50 -10.90 -8.85
C ASN A 25 9.19 -9.39 -8.77
N PRO A 26 8.95 -8.86 -7.55
CA PRO A 26 8.54 -7.48 -7.37
C PRO A 26 9.65 -6.52 -7.82
N SER A 27 9.28 -5.46 -8.53
CA SER A 27 10.21 -4.40 -8.88
C SER A 27 10.69 -3.64 -7.63
N LEU A 28 11.81 -2.92 -7.72
CA LEU A 28 12.28 -2.04 -6.63
C LEU A 28 11.22 -1.01 -6.23
N GLU A 29 10.42 -0.53 -7.19
CA GLU A 29 9.33 0.42 -6.94
C GLU A 29 8.20 -0.24 -6.14
N ASN A 30 7.70 -1.40 -6.59
CA ASN A 30 6.70 -2.19 -5.85
C ASN A 30 7.17 -2.48 -4.42
N CYS A 31 8.47 -2.77 -4.26
CA CYS A 31 9.09 -3.01 -2.96
C CYS A 31 9.11 -1.78 -2.06
N LYS A 32 9.40 -0.60 -2.62
CA LYS A 32 9.36 0.66 -1.87
C LYS A 32 7.93 1.02 -1.48
N ASP A 33 6.97 0.86 -2.37
CA ASP A 33 5.55 1.13 -2.09
C ASP A 33 5.02 0.20 -1.00
N ASN A 34 5.37 -1.09 -1.06
CA ASN A 34 5.03 -2.05 -0.01
C ASN A 34 5.66 -1.69 1.35
N ALA A 35 6.92 -1.24 1.34
CA ALA A 35 7.62 -0.82 2.55
C ALA A 35 7.03 0.47 3.15
N ASP A 36 6.67 1.44 2.31
CA ASP A 36 5.91 2.64 2.73
C ASP A 36 4.59 2.25 3.39
N LEU A 37 3.79 1.41 2.72
CA LEU A 37 2.52 0.90 3.23
C LEU A 37 2.68 0.16 4.57
N LEU A 38 3.73 -0.64 4.72
CA LEU A 38 4.07 -1.29 5.98
C LEU A 38 4.35 -0.27 7.09
N GLY A 39 5.12 0.79 6.80
CA GLY A 39 5.39 1.89 7.73
C GLY A 39 4.12 2.65 8.14
N TYR A 40 3.23 2.92 7.18
CA TYR A 40 1.92 3.52 7.41
C TYR A 40 1.08 2.65 8.36
N MET A 41 0.92 1.37 8.02
CA MET A 41 0.10 0.42 8.78
C MET A 41 0.59 0.27 10.22
N LEU A 42 1.90 0.09 10.42
CA LEU A 42 2.49 -0.05 11.76
C LEU A 42 2.24 1.21 12.60
N THR A 43 2.36 2.39 12.00
CA THR A 43 2.17 3.66 12.71
C THR A 43 0.70 3.88 13.06
N ILE A 44 -0.23 3.62 12.15
CA ILE A 44 -1.67 3.67 12.46
C ILE A 44 -2.02 2.67 13.56
N LYS A 45 -1.57 1.42 13.48
CA LYS A 45 -1.85 0.42 14.53
C LYS A 45 -1.37 0.89 15.90
N ALA A 46 -0.14 1.39 15.98
CA ALA A 46 0.45 1.89 17.22
C ALA A 46 -0.29 3.12 17.76
N GLN A 47 -0.60 4.10 16.92
CA GLN A 47 -1.21 5.35 17.35
C GLN A 47 -2.70 5.19 17.67
N CYS A 48 -3.40 4.35 16.92
CA CYS A 48 -4.85 4.12 17.08
C CYS A 48 -5.17 3.01 18.09
N ASN A 49 -4.17 2.45 18.79
CA ASN A 49 -4.30 1.36 19.76
C ASN A 49 -4.99 0.12 19.17
N LEU A 50 -4.69 -0.20 17.90
CA LEU A 50 -5.19 -1.40 17.24
C LEU A 50 -4.30 -2.59 17.60
N LYS A 51 -4.88 -3.79 17.60
CA LYS A 51 -4.10 -5.01 17.83
C LYS A 51 -3.10 -5.22 16.70
N SER A 52 -1.93 -5.72 17.07
CA SER A 52 -0.85 -6.07 16.15
C SER A 52 -1.10 -7.38 15.40
N GLU A 53 -2.03 -8.22 15.87
CA GLU A 53 -2.22 -9.56 15.35
C GLU A 53 -2.85 -9.53 13.96
N SER A 54 -2.24 -10.27 13.03
CA SER A 54 -2.68 -10.45 11.65
C SER A 54 -3.40 -11.78 11.49
N ASP A 55 -4.32 -12.11 12.38
CA ASP A 55 -4.95 -13.43 12.39
C ASP A 55 -5.90 -13.56 11.18
N GLY A 56 -5.36 -14.01 10.05
CA GLY A 56 -6.08 -14.36 8.83
C GLY A 56 -6.30 -13.23 7.82
N ASN A 57 -5.70 -12.05 8.01
CA ASN A 57 -5.79 -10.98 7.00
C ASN A 57 -4.79 -11.23 5.86
N LEU A 58 -5.31 -11.75 4.73
CA LEU A 58 -4.54 -12.10 3.53
C LEU A 58 -3.73 -10.92 2.96
N LEU A 59 -4.24 -9.69 3.07
CA LEU A 59 -3.53 -8.50 2.60
C LEU A 59 -2.30 -8.23 3.46
N VAL A 60 -2.44 -8.30 4.78
CA VAL A 60 -1.32 -8.14 5.72
C VAL A 60 -0.29 -9.26 5.54
N GLU A 61 -0.72 -10.49 5.32
CA GLU A 61 0.17 -11.61 5.00
C GLU A 61 0.96 -11.36 3.72
N THR A 62 0.29 -10.86 2.67
CA THR A 62 0.91 -10.50 1.39
C THR A 62 1.96 -9.40 1.56
N ILE A 63 1.62 -8.33 2.29
CA ILE A 63 2.54 -7.21 2.58
C ILE A 63 3.81 -7.72 3.29
N ASN A 64 3.63 -8.60 4.28
CA ASN A 64 4.73 -9.21 5.02
C ASN A 64 5.58 -10.14 4.15
N GLN A 65 4.97 -10.92 3.25
CA GLN A 65 5.69 -11.78 2.32
C GLN A 65 6.50 -10.97 1.32
N MET A 66 5.89 -9.96 0.69
CA MET A 66 6.58 -9.05 -0.22
C MET A 66 7.73 -8.34 0.48
N SER A 67 7.54 -7.87 1.72
CA SER A 67 8.61 -7.22 2.49
C SER A 67 9.84 -8.11 2.63
N ARG A 68 9.66 -9.41 2.94
CA ARG A 68 10.77 -10.37 3.02
C ARG A 68 11.48 -10.58 1.68
N GLN A 69 10.73 -10.75 0.60
CA GLN A 69 11.29 -10.91 -0.75
C GLN A 69 12.09 -9.66 -1.17
N CYS A 70 11.51 -8.48 -0.97
CA CYS A 70 12.10 -7.20 -1.30
C CYS A 70 13.40 -6.91 -0.53
N ILE A 71 13.44 -7.24 0.76
CA ILE A 71 14.67 -7.15 1.56
C ILE A 71 15.75 -8.08 1.01
N ALA A 72 15.39 -9.32 0.67
CA ALA A 72 16.35 -10.29 0.12
C ALA A 72 16.92 -9.86 -1.23
N GLN A 73 16.11 -9.19 -2.08
CA GLN A 73 16.50 -8.81 -3.43
C GLN A 73 17.21 -7.45 -3.52
N TYR A 74 16.75 -6.45 -2.76
CA TYR A 74 17.19 -5.06 -2.89
C TYR A 74 17.86 -4.48 -1.63
N GLY A 75 17.91 -5.26 -0.54
CA GLY A 75 18.60 -4.92 0.69
C GLY A 75 17.77 -4.09 1.68
N GLU A 76 18.09 -4.26 2.96
CA GLU A 76 17.37 -3.66 4.09
C GLU A 76 17.35 -2.13 4.05
N ASN A 77 18.45 -1.47 3.71
CA ASN A 77 18.55 -0.01 3.77
C ASN A 77 17.55 0.70 2.83
N SER A 78 17.38 0.17 1.63
CA SER A 78 16.40 0.71 0.66
C SER A 78 14.98 0.62 1.21
N MET A 79 14.63 -0.53 1.79
CA MET A 79 13.31 -0.79 2.36
C MET A 79 13.07 0.02 3.63
N ALA A 80 14.07 0.16 4.49
CA ALA A 80 13.99 0.94 5.72
C ALA A 80 13.73 2.44 5.43
N ASN A 81 14.34 2.99 4.38
CA ASN A 81 14.10 4.37 3.99
C ASN A 81 12.66 4.59 3.48
N ALA A 82 12.13 3.66 2.68
CA ALA A 82 10.73 3.72 2.25
C ALA A 82 9.76 3.53 3.43
N THR A 83 10.06 2.60 4.34
CA THR A 83 9.28 2.40 5.57
C THR A 83 9.22 3.67 6.42
N ARG A 84 10.35 4.39 6.54
CA ARG A 84 10.39 5.68 7.24
C ARG A 84 9.46 6.72 6.59
N ALA A 85 9.35 6.74 5.26
CA ALA A 85 8.45 7.65 4.57
C ALA A 85 7.00 7.43 5.01
N GLY A 86 6.54 6.17 5.07
CA GLY A 86 5.21 5.82 5.56
C GLY A 86 4.97 6.14 7.04
N ILE A 87 5.99 5.99 7.88
CA ILE A 87 5.91 6.42 9.29
C ILE A 87 5.71 7.95 9.36
N PHE A 88 6.48 8.71 8.59
CA PHE A 88 6.43 10.18 8.64
C PHE A 88 5.19 10.74 7.96
N SER A 89 4.62 10.07 6.96
CA SER A 89 3.37 10.49 6.34
C SER A 89 2.22 10.47 7.36
N VAL A 90 2.10 9.40 8.15
CA VAL A 90 1.09 9.31 9.23
C VAL A 90 1.32 10.37 10.29
N LYS A 91 2.57 10.58 10.72
CA LYS A 91 2.90 11.61 11.71
C LYS A 91 2.53 13.01 11.21
N GLY A 92 2.88 13.34 9.97
CA GLY A 92 2.52 14.62 9.36
C GLY A 92 1.01 14.81 9.28
N GLU A 93 0.27 13.78 8.85
CA GLU A 93 -1.19 13.83 8.83
C GLU A 93 -1.78 14.04 10.23
N MET A 94 -1.23 13.39 11.26
CA MET A 94 -1.68 13.56 12.64
C MET A 94 -1.38 14.94 13.20
N GLU A 95 -0.25 15.54 12.82
CA GLU A 95 0.08 16.92 13.18
C GLU A 95 -0.89 17.91 12.52
N GLU A 96 -1.29 17.66 11.27
CA GLU A 96 -2.19 18.54 10.51
C GLU A 96 -3.66 18.39 10.92
N THR A 97 -4.15 17.16 11.06
CA THR A 97 -5.59 16.85 11.19
C THR A 97 -5.98 16.33 12.58
N GLY A 98 -5.01 15.91 13.39
CA GLY A 98 -5.21 15.34 14.70
C GLY A 98 -5.44 13.82 14.68
N ARG A 99 -4.89 13.15 15.70
CA ARG A 99 -4.92 11.68 15.87
C ARG A 99 -6.28 11.04 15.58
N ASN A 100 -7.37 11.57 16.16
CA ASN A 100 -8.69 10.94 16.05
C ASN A 100 -9.23 10.98 14.60
N ALA A 101 -9.00 12.09 13.88
CA ALA A 101 -9.43 12.23 12.49
C ALA A 101 -8.64 11.28 11.58
N THR A 102 -7.31 11.25 11.75
CA THR A 102 -6.43 10.33 11.01
C THR A 102 -6.81 8.87 11.24
N CYS A 103 -7.02 8.47 12.51
CA CYS A 103 -7.42 7.10 12.84
C CYS A 103 -8.78 6.74 12.24
N TYR A 104 -9.77 7.63 12.36
CA TYR A 104 -11.10 7.41 11.78
C TYR A 104 -11.02 7.22 10.27
N ARG A 105 -10.32 8.14 9.58
CA ARG A 105 -10.12 8.07 8.14
C ARG A 105 -9.44 6.78 7.72
N ALA A 106 -8.34 6.41 8.37
CA ALA A 106 -7.59 5.20 8.05
C ALA A 106 -8.46 3.93 8.17
N LEU A 107 -9.26 3.84 9.24
CA LEU A 107 -10.18 2.71 9.46
C LEU A 107 -11.36 2.70 8.50
N THR A 108 -11.80 3.85 7.97
CA THR A 108 -12.89 3.91 7.00
C THR A 108 -12.44 3.72 5.55
N GLU A 109 -11.30 4.29 5.16
CA GLU A 109 -10.84 4.30 3.76
C GLU A 109 -9.92 3.12 3.44
N TYR A 110 -9.21 2.59 4.45
CA TYR A 110 -8.26 1.49 4.29
C TYR A 110 -8.55 0.35 5.27
N SER A 111 -9.83 0.07 5.53
CA SER A 111 -10.24 -0.94 6.51
C SER A 111 -9.55 -2.28 6.30
N GLY A 112 -9.35 -2.71 5.04
CA GLY A 112 -8.68 -3.97 4.71
C GLY A 112 -7.23 -4.12 5.21
N LEU A 113 -6.57 -3.05 5.64
CA LEU A 113 -5.24 -3.10 6.31
C LEU A 113 -5.33 -3.37 7.82
N PHE A 114 -6.52 -3.23 8.40
CA PHE A 114 -6.78 -3.18 9.83
C PHE A 114 -7.91 -4.09 10.31
N ASP A 115 -8.70 -4.64 9.37
CA ASP A 115 -9.74 -5.65 9.57
C ASP A 115 -9.16 -7.04 9.92
#